data_AF-A0A9D8DYC7-F1
#
_entry.id   AF-A0A9D8DYC7-F1
#
_cell.length_a   1.000
_cell.length_b   1.000
_cell.length_c   1.000
_cell.angle_alpha   90.00
_cell.angle_beta   90.00
_cell.angle_gamma   90.00
#
_symmetry.space_group_name_H-M   'P 1'
#
loop_
_entity.id
_entity.type
_entity.pdbx_description
1 polymer ?
#
loop_
_entity_poly.entity_id
_entity_poly.type
_entity_poly.pdbx_seq_one_letter_code
_entity_poly.pdbx_strand_id
1 'polypeptide(L)'
;MRHRAVRLDDEVRLRHRLAQLHRAAGHGRAGAARGPQPRHGAHRGALPDLRRTSRTRVPRRPRAPGRALLHELGRARPRAAPGLTDPDAHRGRRACCVRHHRDGPPLYPDPVPIGPRPTVIARLAVVVVVTVGALAAPAAAARTIEAKPLGKAVGAAVTAAYPDLPVTRVRCPRKVKAKPGTLARCSVRAGAFDLQLQVTVVDARGNVTIASTQAVIPKGAVEAFVGENVTLPAKVDCGPAPYVVRLPGETFTCTAKFADGTGQQATLTVIDALGNVTITSVGNAP
;
A
#
# COMPACT_ATOMS: atom_id res chain seq x y z
N MET A 1 14.72 14.96 -40.81
CA MET A 1 13.63 15.24 -39.85
C MET A 1 14.26 15.58 -38.50
N ARG A 2 14.09 16.81 -37.99
CA ARG A 2 14.61 17.23 -36.68
C ARG A 2 13.45 17.21 -35.69
N HIS A 3 13.53 16.36 -34.67
CA HIS A 3 12.52 16.32 -33.60
C HIS A 3 12.66 17.56 -32.72
N ARG A 4 11.59 18.36 -32.69
CA ARG A 4 11.44 19.55 -31.85
C ARG A 4 11.06 19.07 -30.45
N ALA A 5 11.86 19.43 -29.45
CA ALA A 5 11.51 19.22 -28.05
C ALA A 5 10.30 20.09 -27.69
N VAL A 6 9.20 19.46 -27.27
CA VAL A 6 8.01 20.13 -26.74
C VAL A 6 8.27 20.41 -25.26
N ARG A 7 8.20 21.69 -24.86
CA ARG A 7 8.15 22.08 -23.45
C ARG A 7 6.74 21.79 -22.93
N LEU A 8 6.65 21.01 -21.85
CA LEU A 8 5.43 20.83 -21.09
C LEU A 8 5.41 21.91 -19.99
N ASP A 9 4.68 23.00 -20.23
CA ASP A 9 4.46 24.11 -19.29
C ASP A 9 3.17 23.90 -18.48
N ASP A 10 3.00 22.74 -17.84
CA ASP A 10 1.88 22.48 -16.93
C ASP A 10 2.36 21.81 -15.62
N GLU A 11 3.25 22.50 -14.89
CA GLU A 11 3.49 22.21 -13.47
C GLU A 11 2.34 22.80 -12.64
N VAL A 12 1.30 21.99 -12.40
CA VAL A 12 0.29 22.34 -11.38
C VAL A 12 0.95 22.22 -10.01
N ARG A 13 1.49 23.35 -9.53
CA ARG A 13 1.89 23.51 -8.13
C ARG A 13 0.64 23.47 -7.26
N LEU A 14 0.25 22.26 -6.84
CA LEU A 14 -0.69 22.08 -5.75
C LEU A 14 -0.08 22.72 -4.50
N ARG A 15 -0.53 23.95 -4.20
CA ARG A 15 -0.32 24.62 -2.91
C ARG A 15 -1.06 23.83 -1.83
N HIS A 16 -0.57 22.64 -1.50
CA HIS A 16 -0.86 22.05 -0.22
C HIS A 16 -0.19 22.93 0.83
N ARG A 17 -1.01 23.74 1.50
CA ARG A 17 -0.68 24.34 2.80
C ARG A 17 -0.48 23.22 3.83
N LEU A 18 0.60 22.48 3.70
CA LEU A 18 1.21 21.76 4.80
C LEU A 18 2.20 22.74 5.41
N ALA A 19 1.84 23.30 6.56
CA ALA A 19 2.83 23.92 7.41
C ALA A 19 3.80 22.82 7.83
N GLN A 20 4.93 22.76 7.14
CA GLN A 20 6.09 22.01 7.56
C GLN A 20 6.52 22.61 8.90
N LEU A 21 6.21 21.93 9.99
CA LEU A 21 6.81 22.22 11.29
C LEU A 21 8.31 21.97 11.14
N HIS A 22 9.05 23.04 10.89
CA HIS A 22 10.49 23.07 11.04
C HIS A 22 10.79 22.53 12.43
N ARG A 23 11.55 21.43 12.50
CA ARG A 23 12.19 21.01 13.75
C ARG A 23 12.95 22.21 14.27
N ALA A 24 12.56 22.70 15.44
CA ALA A 24 13.39 23.61 16.19
C ALA A 24 14.78 22.98 16.30
N ALA A 25 15.79 23.71 15.83
CA ALA A 25 17.18 23.38 16.06
C ALA A 25 17.34 23.13 17.56
N GLY A 26 17.68 21.89 17.92
CA GLY A 26 17.99 21.53 19.29
C GLY A 26 19.18 22.36 19.73
N HIS A 27 18.92 23.29 20.65
CA HIS A 27 19.91 24.12 21.30
C HIS A 27 21.08 23.28 21.82
N GLY A 28 22.29 23.75 21.53
CA GLY A 28 23.53 23.19 22.05
C GLY A 28 23.46 23.05 23.57
N ARG A 29 23.80 21.84 24.05
CA ARG A 29 24.08 21.62 25.47
C ARG A 29 25.45 22.23 25.77
N ALA A 30 25.45 23.53 26.06
CA ALA A 30 26.51 24.15 26.84
C ALA A 30 26.51 23.55 28.25
N GLY A 31 27.71 23.31 28.79
CA GLY A 31 27.93 22.53 29.99
C GLY A 31 27.30 23.09 31.26
N ALA A 32 26.79 22.19 32.10
CA ALA A 32 26.59 22.46 33.50
C ALA A 32 27.79 21.87 34.26
N ALA A 33 28.53 22.74 34.93
CA ALA A 33 29.56 22.39 35.89
C ALA A 33 28.98 21.50 37.01
N ARG A 34 29.86 20.66 37.58
CA ARG A 34 29.58 19.80 38.75
C ARG A 34 29.09 20.68 39.91
N GLY A 35 27.79 20.67 40.16
CA GLY A 35 27.20 21.22 41.38
C GLY A 35 27.53 20.31 42.59
N PRO A 36 27.72 20.88 43.78
CA PRO A 36 28.00 20.12 45.00
C PRO A 36 26.83 19.21 45.39
N GLN A 37 27.14 17.97 45.76
CA GLN A 37 26.17 16.98 46.23
C GLN A 37 25.52 17.42 47.55
N PRO A 38 24.19 17.40 47.68
CA PRO A 38 23.52 17.64 48.96
C PRO A 38 23.83 16.49 49.94
N ARG A 39 24.55 16.83 51.01
CA ARG A 39 24.80 15.95 52.15
C ARG A 39 23.62 16.07 53.13
N HIS A 40 22.99 14.94 53.41
CA HIS A 40 22.07 14.65 54.54
C HIS A 40 20.63 15.18 54.49
N GLY A 41 19.72 14.33 55.00
CA GLY A 41 18.37 14.72 55.41
C GLY A 41 17.35 13.57 55.40
N ALA A 42 17.43 12.63 56.36
CA ALA A 42 16.44 11.59 56.59
C ALA A 42 15.31 12.06 57.53
N HIS A 43 14.68 13.22 57.27
CA HIS A 43 13.50 13.66 58.01
C HIS A 43 12.57 14.44 57.08
N ARG A 44 11.63 13.76 56.43
CA ARG A 44 10.54 14.41 55.69
C ARG A 44 9.34 14.55 56.62
N GLY A 45 9.16 15.73 57.21
CA GLY A 45 7.88 16.13 57.78
C GLY A 45 6.82 16.27 56.69
N ALA A 46 5.54 16.13 57.06
CA ALA A 46 4.41 16.30 56.16
C ALA A 46 4.42 17.72 55.56
N LEU A 47 4.60 17.82 54.24
CA LEU A 47 4.52 19.09 53.53
C LEU A 47 3.04 19.56 53.52
N PRO A 48 2.76 20.85 53.81
CA PRO A 48 1.41 21.40 53.71
C PRO A 48 0.84 21.29 52.29
N ASP A 49 -0.47 21.07 52.19
CA ASP A 49 -1.18 21.02 50.91
C ASP A 49 -1.05 22.34 50.15
N LEU A 50 -0.23 22.32 49.09
CA LEU A 50 -0.11 23.43 48.16
C LEU A 50 -1.42 23.58 47.38
N ARG A 51 -2.12 24.69 47.61
CA ARG A 51 -3.30 25.10 46.83
C ARG A 51 -2.94 25.18 45.34
N ARG A 52 -3.46 24.24 44.55
CA ARG A 52 -3.44 24.32 43.09
C ARG A 52 -4.28 25.52 42.65
N THR A 53 -3.64 26.50 42.03
CA THR A 53 -4.33 27.60 41.35
C THR A 53 -5.23 27.05 40.24
N SER A 54 -6.43 27.61 40.11
CA SER A 54 -7.40 27.15 39.11
C SER A 54 -6.81 27.37 37.71
N ARG A 55 -6.75 26.31 36.91
CA ARG A 55 -6.23 26.38 35.53
C ARG A 55 -7.11 27.32 34.71
N THR A 56 -6.49 28.27 34.03
CA THR A 56 -7.14 29.16 33.06
C THR A 56 -7.85 28.31 32.01
N ARG A 57 -9.18 28.43 31.93
CA ARG A 57 -9.99 27.74 30.92
C ARG A 57 -9.67 28.32 29.55
N VAL A 58 -9.05 27.51 28.70
CA VAL A 58 -8.85 27.86 27.29
C VAL A 58 -10.22 27.81 26.59
N PRO A 59 -10.70 28.92 25.99
CA PRO A 59 -11.97 28.93 25.28
C PRO A 59 -11.91 28.00 24.07
N ARG A 60 -12.91 27.10 23.97
CA ARG A 60 -13.09 26.24 22.80
C ARG A 60 -13.40 27.11 21.57
N ARG A 61 -12.68 26.82 20.48
CA ARG A 61 -12.81 27.43 19.15
C ARG A 61 -14.28 27.40 18.68
N PRO A 62 -14.87 28.52 18.21
CA PRO A 62 -16.22 28.51 17.64
C PRO A 62 -16.27 27.66 16.37
N ARG A 63 -17.31 26.84 16.28
CA ARG A 63 -17.65 26.02 15.12
C ARG A 63 -18.12 26.95 14.00
N ALA A 64 -17.56 26.83 12.80
CA ALA A 64 -18.05 27.55 11.64
C ALA A 64 -19.39 26.94 11.15
N PRO A 65 -20.40 27.74 10.80
CA PRO A 65 -21.57 27.26 10.08
C PRO A 65 -21.27 27.24 8.56
N GLY A 66 -20.87 26.07 8.05
CA GLY A 66 -20.74 25.83 6.61
C GLY A 66 -22.07 25.32 6.05
N ARG A 67 -22.68 26.13 5.19
CA ARG A 67 -23.99 25.90 4.54
C ARG A 67 -24.00 24.66 3.65
N ALA A 68 -25.16 24.01 3.59
CA ALA A 68 -25.49 22.97 2.62
C ALA A 68 -25.53 23.55 1.21
N LEU A 69 -24.85 22.90 0.26
CA LEU A 69 -25.06 23.10 -1.17
C LEU A 69 -25.82 21.88 -1.69
N LEU A 70 -27.14 21.99 -1.68
CA LEU A 70 -28.02 21.30 -2.60
C LEU A 70 -27.89 22.02 -3.94
N HIS A 71 -27.25 21.39 -4.92
CA HIS A 71 -27.48 21.74 -6.32
C HIS A 71 -28.04 20.52 -7.04
N GLU A 72 -29.32 20.69 -7.35
CA GLU A 72 -30.13 19.92 -8.28
C GLU A 72 -29.37 19.71 -9.60
N LEU A 73 -29.11 18.46 -9.98
CA LEU A 73 -28.91 18.13 -11.38
C LEU A 73 -30.21 17.53 -11.91
N GLY A 74 -30.86 18.39 -12.70
CA GLY A 74 -32.13 18.17 -13.34
C GLY A 74 -32.14 16.99 -14.30
N ARG A 75 -33.34 16.43 -14.37
CA ARG A 75 -33.81 15.36 -15.25
C ARG A 75 -33.46 15.61 -16.72
N ALA A 76 -32.86 14.61 -17.37
CA ALA A 76 -33.00 14.41 -18.80
C ALA A 76 -33.96 13.23 -19.06
N ARG A 77 -35.05 13.51 -19.77
CA ARG A 77 -36.11 12.58 -20.14
C ARG A 77 -35.62 11.46 -21.08
N PRO A 78 -36.24 10.27 -21.04
CA PRO A 78 -36.11 9.27 -22.10
C PRO A 78 -36.85 9.73 -23.36
N ARG A 79 -36.17 9.69 -24.52
CA ARG A 79 -36.84 9.69 -25.82
C ARG A 79 -37.26 8.26 -26.12
N ALA A 80 -38.56 8.01 -26.01
CA ALA A 80 -39.22 6.95 -26.75
C ALA A 80 -39.20 7.33 -28.25
N ALA A 81 -38.87 6.38 -29.10
CA ALA A 81 -39.32 6.37 -30.48
C ALA A 81 -39.91 4.99 -30.80
N PRO A 82 -41.00 4.92 -31.58
CA PRO A 82 -41.75 3.71 -31.83
C PRO A 82 -41.11 2.86 -32.94
N GLY A 83 -41.38 1.56 -32.90
CA GLY A 83 -41.00 0.62 -33.95
C GLY A 83 -41.68 0.89 -35.29
N LEU A 84 -41.03 0.41 -36.35
CA LEU A 84 -41.65 0.08 -37.62
C LEU A 84 -40.92 -1.15 -38.16
N THR A 85 -41.68 -2.23 -38.23
CA THR A 85 -41.46 -3.43 -39.04
C THR A 85 -41.31 -3.06 -40.52
N ASP A 86 -40.40 -3.72 -41.22
CA ASP A 86 -40.73 -4.26 -42.55
C ASP A 86 -39.83 -5.47 -42.87
N PRO A 87 -40.41 -6.65 -43.17
CA PRO A 87 -39.69 -7.77 -43.75
C PRO A 87 -39.73 -7.72 -45.29
N ASP A 88 -38.71 -8.32 -45.88
CA ASP A 88 -38.69 -8.91 -47.21
C ASP A 88 -38.46 -8.07 -48.49
N ALA A 89 -37.55 -8.65 -49.28
CA ALA A 89 -37.59 -8.85 -50.74
C ALA A 89 -36.85 -7.90 -51.70
N HIS A 90 -35.94 -8.57 -52.42
CA HIS A 90 -35.37 -8.34 -53.77
C HIS A 90 -34.03 -7.60 -53.84
N ARG A 91 -32.91 -8.27 -54.17
CA ARG A 91 -32.52 -8.94 -55.44
C ARG A 91 -32.32 -7.91 -56.57
N GLY A 92 -31.05 -7.58 -56.86
CA GLY A 92 -30.64 -7.29 -58.25
C GLY A 92 -29.70 -6.10 -58.50
N ARG A 93 -28.43 -6.45 -58.76
CA ARG A 93 -27.56 -5.96 -59.86
C ARG A 93 -27.12 -4.48 -59.92
N ARG A 94 -25.79 -4.36 -59.83
CA ARG A 94 -24.81 -3.78 -60.78
C ARG A 94 -24.65 -2.25 -60.88
N ALA A 95 -23.36 -1.90 -60.82
CA ALA A 95 -22.66 -0.79 -61.49
C ALA A 95 -23.04 0.62 -61.00
N CYS A 96 -22.17 1.61 -60.93
CA CYS A 96 -20.73 1.76 -61.10
C CYS A 96 -20.43 3.17 -60.56
N CYS A 97 -19.14 3.44 -60.33
CA CYS A 97 -18.54 4.78 -60.27
C CYS A 97 -18.52 5.54 -58.92
N VAL A 98 -17.27 5.73 -58.45
CA VAL A 98 -16.64 7.05 -58.22
C VAL A 98 -17.24 7.92 -57.11
N ARG A 99 -16.55 8.00 -55.96
CA ARG A 99 -15.76 9.20 -55.57
C ARG A 99 -15.09 9.04 -54.20
N HIS A 100 -13.86 9.55 -54.17
CA HIS A 100 -13.06 9.84 -52.99
C HIS A 100 -13.77 10.75 -51.98
N HIS A 101 -13.75 10.35 -50.71
CA HIS A 101 -13.74 11.18 -49.50
C HIS A 101 -12.95 10.36 -48.46
N ARG A 102 -11.62 10.47 -48.34
CA ARG A 102 -10.87 11.49 -47.59
C ARG A 102 -11.65 12.15 -46.44
N ASP A 103 -11.10 11.89 -45.24
CA ASP A 103 -11.16 12.67 -44.02
C ASP A 103 -12.38 12.45 -43.10
N GLY A 104 -12.56 11.21 -42.64
CA GLY A 104 -13.19 10.96 -41.36
C GLY A 104 -12.15 11.14 -40.24
N PRO A 105 -12.31 12.10 -39.31
CA PRO A 105 -11.40 12.21 -38.18
C PRO A 105 -11.50 10.93 -37.34
N PRO A 106 -10.38 10.42 -36.81
CA PRO A 106 -10.46 9.32 -35.86
C PRO A 106 -11.17 9.84 -34.61
N LEU A 107 -12.40 9.38 -34.40
CA LEU A 107 -13.07 9.46 -33.11
C LEU A 107 -12.28 8.56 -32.14
N TYR A 108 -11.14 9.05 -31.67
CA TYR A 108 -10.58 8.57 -30.42
C TYR A 108 -11.56 9.00 -29.33
N PRO A 109 -12.24 8.07 -28.63
CA PRO A 109 -12.93 8.45 -27.42
C PRO A 109 -11.88 9.06 -26.50
N ASP A 110 -12.16 10.27 -26.01
CA ASP A 110 -11.34 10.91 -25.00
C ASP A 110 -11.08 9.92 -23.86
N PRO A 111 -9.83 9.77 -23.39
CA PRO A 111 -9.55 8.94 -22.23
C PRO A 111 -10.32 9.53 -21.05
N VAL A 112 -11.39 8.83 -20.67
CA VAL A 112 -12.22 9.19 -19.52
C VAL A 112 -11.28 9.29 -18.32
N PRO A 113 -11.26 10.43 -17.59
CA PRO A 113 -10.44 10.56 -16.40
C PRO A 113 -10.90 9.52 -15.40
N ILE A 114 -10.12 8.45 -15.28
CA ILE A 114 -10.32 7.41 -14.29
C ILE A 114 -10.17 8.09 -12.95
N GLY A 115 -11.29 8.30 -12.25
CA GLY A 115 -11.32 8.85 -10.91
C GLY A 115 -10.39 8.07 -9.96
N PRO A 116 -10.09 8.60 -8.77
CA PRO A 116 -9.19 7.96 -7.82
C PRO A 116 -9.65 6.53 -7.58
N ARG A 117 -8.88 5.56 -8.12
CA ARG A 117 -9.20 4.14 -8.00
C ARG A 117 -9.22 3.79 -6.52
N PRO A 118 -10.24 3.05 -6.03
CA PRO A 118 -10.24 2.56 -4.67
C PRO A 118 -9.00 1.69 -4.47
N THR A 119 -7.99 2.22 -3.76
CA THR A 119 -6.88 1.42 -3.27
C THR A 119 -7.34 0.76 -2.00
N VAL A 120 -7.47 -0.58 -2.02
CA VAL A 120 -7.55 -1.31 -0.77
C VAL A 120 -6.21 -1.16 -0.10
N ILE A 121 -6.18 -0.35 0.96
CA ILE A 121 -5.07 -0.32 1.88
C ILE A 121 -5.13 -1.67 2.60
N ALA A 122 -4.38 -2.65 2.10
CA ALA A 122 -4.11 -3.87 2.84
C ALA A 122 -3.27 -3.45 4.06
N ARG A 123 -3.96 -3.05 5.13
CA ARG A 123 -3.37 -2.50 6.36
C ARG A 123 -2.72 -3.63 7.17
N LEU A 124 -1.66 -4.23 6.65
CA LEU A 124 -0.79 -5.13 7.43
C LEU A 124 0.66 -5.00 6.92
N ALA A 125 1.18 -3.77 6.94
CA ALA A 125 2.62 -3.55 6.94
C ALA A 125 3.17 -3.96 8.31
N VAL A 126 3.51 -5.25 8.46
CA VAL A 126 4.13 -5.73 9.69
C VAL A 126 5.63 -5.41 9.65
N VAL A 127 5.99 -4.19 10.03
CA VAL A 127 7.39 -3.87 10.35
C VAL A 127 7.70 -4.44 11.73
N VAL A 128 8.16 -5.69 11.77
CA VAL A 128 8.63 -6.30 13.01
C VAL A 128 10.04 -5.79 13.30
N VAL A 129 10.19 -4.98 14.34
CA VAL A 129 11.49 -4.69 14.94
C VAL A 129 11.80 -5.83 15.90
N VAL A 130 12.76 -6.69 15.54
CA VAL A 130 13.19 -7.79 16.42
C VAL A 130 14.50 -7.42 17.09
N THR A 131 14.50 -7.46 18.42
CA THR A 131 15.72 -7.31 19.22
C THR A 131 16.40 -8.67 19.35
N VAL A 132 17.54 -8.85 18.68
CA VAL A 132 18.37 -10.04 18.88
C VAL A 132 19.26 -9.78 20.09
N GLY A 133 18.93 -10.40 21.23
CA GLY A 133 19.68 -10.23 22.47
C GLY A 133 21.13 -10.72 22.32
N ALA A 134 22.07 -9.80 22.13
CA ALA A 134 23.49 -10.08 22.18
C ALA A 134 23.97 -10.03 23.63
N LEU A 135 24.47 -11.16 24.15
CA LEU A 135 25.17 -11.25 25.44
C LEU A 135 26.33 -10.23 25.46
N ALA A 136 26.48 -9.52 26.57
CA ALA A 136 27.45 -8.44 26.75
C ALA A 136 28.90 -8.99 26.66
N ALA A 137 29.53 -8.84 25.50
CA ALA A 137 30.96 -9.09 25.30
C ALA A 137 31.77 -7.77 25.28
N PRO A 138 33.00 -7.76 25.84
CA PRO A 138 33.83 -6.56 25.97
C PRO A 138 34.20 -5.96 24.60
N ALA A 139 34.38 -4.64 24.62
CA ALA A 139 34.43 -3.76 23.46
C ALA A 139 35.75 -3.87 22.68
N ALA A 140 35.69 -4.30 21.42
CA ALA A 140 36.49 -3.79 20.28
C ALA A 140 36.34 -4.63 18.99
N ALA A 141 35.82 -5.86 19.05
CA ALA A 141 35.62 -6.65 17.84
C ALA A 141 34.34 -6.21 17.10
N ALA A 142 34.44 -6.04 15.77
CA ALA A 142 33.30 -5.79 14.90
C ALA A 142 32.25 -6.90 15.12
N ARG A 143 31.11 -6.54 15.71
CA ARG A 143 30.07 -7.51 16.04
C ARG A 143 29.44 -8.04 14.75
N THR A 144 29.36 -9.37 14.64
CA THR A 144 28.62 -10.05 13.58
C THR A 144 27.31 -10.58 14.14
N ILE A 145 26.25 -10.48 13.36
CA ILE A 145 24.98 -11.15 13.61
C ILE A 145 25.09 -12.55 13.00
N GLU A 146 24.99 -13.56 13.85
CA GLU A 146 25.07 -14.97 13.44
C GLU A 146 23.78 -15.44 12.75
N ALA A 147 23.92 -16.35 11.78
CA ALA A 147 22.78 -16.83 10.99
C ALA A 147 21.68 -17.53 11.81
N LYS A 148 22.04 -18.27 12.86
CA LYS A 148 21.08 -19.03 13.66
C LYS A 148 20.08 -18.13 14.42
N PRO A 149 20.51 -17.15 15.23
CA PRO A 149 19.58 -16.24 15.90
C PRO A 149 18.83 -15.36 14.89
N LEU A 150 19.47 -14.92 13.80
CA LEU A 150 18.80 -14.15 12.76
C LEU A 150 17.70 -14.96 12.07
N GLY A 151 17.98 -16.23 11.71
CA GLY A 151 17.00 -17.12 11.11
C GLY A 151 15.81 -17.41 12.02
N LYS A 152 16.05 -17.57 13.33
CA LYS A 152 14.98 -17.71 14.33
C LYS A 152 14.09 -16.46 14.41
N ALA A 153 14.70 -15.27 14.44
CA ALA A 153 13.99 -13.99 14.45
C ALA A 153 13.13 -13.80 13.20
N VAL A 154 13.70 -14.11 12.02
CA VAL A 154 13.00 -14.05 10.73
C VAL A 154 11.83 -15.04 10.68
N GLY A 155 12.05 -16.29 11.09
CA GLY A 155 10.98 -17.30 11.13
C GLY A 155 9.83 -16.92 12.07
N ALA A 156 10.15 -16.38 13.25
CA ALA A 156 9.14 -15.90 14.20
C ALA A 156 8.36 -14.71 13.64
N ALA A 157 9.03 -13.75 12.99
CA ALA A 157 8.37 -12.60 12.36
C ALA A 157 7.39 -13.03 11.25
N VAL A 158 7.79 -13.98 10.38
CA VAL A 158 6.91 -14.52 9.34
C VAL A 158 5.73 -15.26 9.94
N THR A 159 5.96 -16.12 10.94
CA THR A 159 4.89 -16.88 11.61
C THR A 159 3.88 -15.94 12.28
N ALA A 160 4.34 -14.83 12.88
CA ALA A 160 3.46 -13.84 13.49
C ALA A 160 2.67 -13.04 12.45
N ALA A 161 3.26 -12.73 11.29
CA ALA A 161 2.59 -11.99 10.22
C ALA A 161 1.58 -12.85 9.44
N TYR A 162 1.85 -14.15 9.32
CA TYR A 162 1.06 -15.10 8.52
C TYR A 162 0.82 -16.40 9.32
N PRO A 163 -0.13 -16.41 10.27
CA PRO A 163 -0.34 -17.56 11.17
C PRO A 163 -0.74 -18.83 10.42
N ASP A 164 -1.44 -18.72 9.29
CA ASP A 164 -1.87 -19.88 8.49
C ASP A 164 -0.79 -20.36 7.50
N LEU A 165 0.40 -19.77 7.52
CA LEU A 165 1.49 -20.11 6.61
C LEU A 165 2.67 -20.76 7.37
N PRO A 166 2.71 -22.10 7.48
CA PRO A 166 3.70 -22.78 8.30
C PRO A 166 5.11 -22.60 7.72
N VAL A 167 6.00 -21.99 8.51
CA VAL A 167 7.41 -21.80 8.15
C VAL A 167 8.17 -23.12 8.32
N THR A 168 8.68 -23.66 7.22
CA THR A 168 9.41 -24.95 7.21
C THR A 168 10.92 -24.79 7.18
N ARG A 169 11.41 -23.72 6.54
CA ARG A 169 12.85 -23.50 6.38
C ARG A 169 13.17 -22.02 6.28
N VAL A 170 14.20 -21.57 7.00
CA VAL A 170 14.74 -20.21 6.87
C VAL A 170 16.22 -20.29 6.50
N ARG A 171 16.63 -19.56 5.47
CA ARG A 171 18.01 -19.42 5.03
C ARG A 171 18.41 -17.96 5.07
N CYS A 172 19.38 -17.64 5.92
CA CYS A 172 19.99 -16.33 6.00
C CYS A 172 21.51 -16.44 5.74
N PRO A 173 22.20 -15.36 5.35
CA PRO A 173 23.64 -15.34 5.19
C PRO A 173 24.33 -15.73 6.50
N ARG A 174 25.43 -16.49 6.41
CA ARG A 174 26.13 -17.03 7.60
C ARG A 174 26.55 -15.96 8.60
N LYS A 175 27.01 -14.80 8.10
CA LYS A 175 27.48 -13.67 8.89
C LYS A 175 26.96 -12.38 8.28
N VAL A 176 26.36 -11.53 9.11
CA VAL A 176 25.94 -10.16 8.74
C VAL A 176 26.65 -9.17 9.66
N LYS A 177 27.21 -8.08 9.11
CA LYS A 177 27.88 -7.07 9.94
C LYS A 177 26.84 -6.31 10.76
N ALA A 178 27.05 -6.15 12.08
CA ALA A 178 26.20 -5.34 12.95
C ALA A 178 26.48 -3.83 12.77
N LYS A 179 26.48 -3.36 11.51
CA LYS A 179 26.62 -1.94 11.17
C LYS A 179 25.23 -1.41 10.79
N PRO A 180 24.74 -0.31 11.39
CA PRO A 180 23.47 0.31 11.02
C PRO A 180 23.37 0.54 9.51
N GLY A 181 22.20 0.24 8.93
CA GLY A 181 21.94 0.32 7.49
C GLY A 181 22.45 -0.88 6.68
N THR A 182 23.14 -1.85 7.29
CA THR A 182 23.54 -3.07 6.57
C THR A 182 22.31 -3.85 6.14
N LEU A 183 22.26 -4.21 4.87
CA LEU A 183 21.20 -5.02 4.27
C LEU A 183 21.64 -6.48 4.16
N ALA A 184 20.73 -7.40 4.46
CA ALA A 184 20.89 -8.83 4.23
C ALA A 184 19.60 -9.40 3.64
N ARG A 185 19.71 -10.41 2.77
CA ARG A 185 18.55 -11.11 2.20
C ARG A 185 18.41 -12.48 2.85
N CYS A 186 17.22 -12.80 3.34
CA CYS A 186 16.88 -14.13 3.82
C CYS A 186 15.79 -14.72 2.92
N SER A 187 15.88 -16.02 2.64
CA SER A 187 14.79 -16.78 2.01
C SER A 187 14.08 -17.64 3.04
N VAL A 188 12.74 -17.64 2.99
CA VAL A 188 11.88 -18.36 3.91
C VAL A 188 10.93 -19.23 3.11
N ARG A 189 11.01 -20.55 3.31
CA ARG A 189 10.02 -21.48 2.77
C ARG A 189 8.87 -21.62 3.74
N ALA A 190 7.68 -21.20 3.32
CA ALA A 190 6.47 -21.23 4.11
C ALA A 190 5.35 -21.88 3.29
N GLY A 191 4.94 -23.09 3.70
CA GLY A 191 4.11 -23.96 2.87
C GLY A 191 4.73 -24.24 1.49
N ALA A 192 3.99 -23.90 0.43
CA ALA A 192 4.41 -24.04 -0.96
C ALA A 192 5.18 -22.82 -1.51
N PHE A 193 5.36 -21.77 -0.71
CA PHE A 193 5.95 -20.51 -1.16
C PHE A 193 7.40 -20.35 -0.68
N ASP A 194 8.25 -19.80 -1.54
CA ASP A 194 9.59 -19.33 -1.19
C ASP A 194 9.57 -17.80 -1.13
N LEU A 195 9.50 -17.25 0.08
CA LEU A 195 9.45 -15.82 0.36
C LEU A 195 10.86 -15.23 0.42
N GLN A 196 11.03 -14.05 -0.15
CA GLN A 196 12.26 -13.25 -0.07
C GLN A 196 12.06 -12.08 0.89
N LEU A 197 12.94 -11.99 1.90
CA LEU A 197 12.90 -10.95 2.93
C LEU A 197 14.20 -10.15 2.93
N GLN A 198 14.06 -8.84 3.08
CA GLN A 198 15.16 -7.91 3.30
C GLN A 198 15.23 -7.56 4.78
N VAL A 199 16.37 -7.87 5.39
CA VAL A 199 16.72 -7.53 6.76
C VAL A 199 17.62 -6.31 6.74
N THR A 200 17.26 -5.27 7.50
CA THR A 200 18.07 -4.07 7.69
C THR A 200 18.52 -3.98 9.14
N VAL A 201 19.82 -3.88 9.37
CA VAL A 201 20.38 -3.67 10.71
C VAL A 201 20.11 -2.24 11.14
N VAL A 202 19.41 -2.06 12.27
CA VAL A 202 19.02 -0.76 12.80
C VAL A 202 20.15 -0.16 13.65
N ASP A 203 20.85 -0.98 14.44
CA ASP A 203 21.89 -0.51 15.35
C ASP A 203 23.06 -1.50 15.54
N ALA A 204 24.10 -1.04 16.23
CA ALA A 204 25.26 -1.87 16.58
C ALA A 204 24.98 -2.93 17.66
N ARG A 205 23.78 -2.92 18.27
CA ARG A 205 23.34 -3.95 19.21
C ARG A 205 22.81 -5.19 18.48
N GLY A 206 22.58 -5.09 17.17
CA GLY A 206 22.06 -6.18 16.34
C GLY A 206 20.54 -6.17 16.22
N ASN A 207 19.88 -5.05 16.55
CA ASN A 207 18.46 -4.88 16.27
C ASN A 207 18.25 -4.83 14.75
N VAL A 208 17.21 -5.50 14.26
CA VAL A 208 16.91 -5.58 12.83
C VAL A 208 15.45 -5.24 12.54
N THR A 209 15.22 -4.61 11.39
CA THR A 209 13.89 -4.52 10.77
C THR A 209 13.82 -5.51 9.61
N ILE A 210 12.72 -6.24 9.51
CA ILE A 210 12.47 -7.23 8.47
C ILE A 210 11.34 -6.69 7.57
N ALA A 211 11.58 -6.68 6.26
CA ALA A 211 10.59 -6.32 5.26
C ALA A 211 10.52 -7.41 4.19
N SER A 212 9.31 -7.68 3.68
CA SER A 212 9.16 -8.55 2.52
C SER A 212 9.52 -7.80 1.24
N THR A 213 10.19 -8.47 0.29
CA THR A 213 10.37 -7.93 -1.07
C THR A 213 9.24 -8.34 -2.01
N GLN A 214 8.37 -9.23 -1.57
CA GLN A 214 7.20 -9.72 -2.29
C GLN A 214 5.92 -9.34 -1.54
N ALA A 215 4.84 -9.08 -2.27
CA ALA A 215 3.51 -9.07 -1.70
C ALA A 215 3.08 -10.48 -1.32
N VAL A 216 2.54 -10.66 -0.12
CA VAL A 216 1.88 -11.89 0.32
C VAL A 216 0.45 -11.52 0.66
N ILE A 217 -0.48 -11.88 -0.23
CA ILE A 217 -1.87 -11.41 -0.17
C ILE A 217 -2.77 -12.60 0.15
N PRO A 218 -3.54 -12.59 1.25
CA PRO A 218 -4.52 -13.64 1.53
C PRO A 218 -5.54 -13.73 0.39
N LYS A 219 -5.82 -14.94 -0.10
CA LYS A 219 -6.77 -15.19 -1.19
C LYS A 219 -8.13 -14.54 -0.92
N GLY A 220 -8.67 -14.75 0.28
CA GLY A 220 -9.97 -14.17 0.66
C GLY A 220 -10.01 -12.64 0.63
N ALA A 221 -8.89 -11.96 0.91
CA ALA A 221 -8.82 -10.50 0.83
C ALA A 221 -8.88 -10.00 -0.62
N VAL A 222 -8.21 -10.69 -1.54
CA VAL A 222 -8.28 -10.35 -2.97
C VAL A 222 -9.65 -10.67 -3.55
N GLU A 223 -10.22 -11.82 -3.19
CA GLU A 223 -11.55 -12.21 -3.66
C GLU A 223 -12.64 -11.24 -3.20
N ALA A 224 -12.57 -10.79 -1.94
CA ALA A 224 -13.44 -9.73 -1.45
C ALA A 224 -13.25 -8.42 -2.23
N PHE A 225 -12.00 -8.00 -2.47
CA PHE A 225 -11.72 -6.78 -3.25
C PHE A 225 -12.29 -6.85 -4.66
N VAL A 226 -12.11 -7.96 -5.37
CA VAL A 226 -12.68 -8.16 -6.71
C VAL A 226 -14.21 -8.19 -6.63
N GLY A 227 -14.77 -8.89 -5.63
CA GLY A 227 -16.21 -8.97 -5.38
C GLY A 227 -16.88 -7.62 -5.14
N GLU A 228 -16.20 -6.70 -4.45
CA GLU A 228 -16.68 -5.33 -4.22
C GLU A 228 -16.60 -4.44 -5.46
N ASN A 229 -15.79 -4.80 -6.47
CA ASN A 229 -15.58 -4.02 -7.69
C ASN A 229 -16.31 -4.59 -8.92
N VAL A 230 -17.03 -5.71 -8.78
CA VAL A 230 -17.91 -6.24 -9.82
C VAL A 230 -19.35 -5.73 -9.62
N THR A 231 -20.06 -5.47 -10.73
CA THR A 231 -21.40 -4.87 -10.71
C THR A 231 -22.48 -5.81 -10.16
N LEU A 232 -22.25 -7.11 -10.20
CA LEU A 232 -23.22 -8.14 -9.82
C LEU A 232 -22.61 -9.10 -8.78
N PRO A 233 -23.44 -9.69 -7.89
CA PRO A 233 -22.99 -10.75 -7.00
C PRO A 233 -22.34 -11.88 -7.79
N ALA A 234 -21.05 -12.10 -7.55
CA ALA A 234 -20.28 -13.12 -8.23
C ALA A 234 -19.47 -13.93 -7.22
N LYS A 235 -19.31 -15.22 -7.50
CA LYS A 235 -18.31 -16.04 -6.83
C LYS A 235 -16.96 -15.79 -7.49
N VAL A 236 -16.05 -15.16 -6.78
CA VAL A 236 -14.69 -14.91 -7.25
C VAL A 236 -13.79 -16.09 -6.90
N ASP A 237 -12.95 -16.52 -7.83
CA ASP A 237 -11.87 -17.47 -7.63
C ASP A 237 -10.55 -16.90 -8.14
N CYS A 238 -9.60 -16.68 -7.22
CA CYS A 238 -8.24 -16.21 -7.54
C CYS A 238 -7.20 -17.34 -7.60
N GLY A 239 -7.64 -18.59 -7.83
CA GLY A 239 -6.79 -19.77 -7.94
C GLY A 239 -6.73 -20.61 -6.66
N PRO A 240 -6.15 -21.82 -6.70
CA PRO A 240 -6.29 -22.81 -5.62
C PRO A 240 -5.49 -22.49 -4.35
N ALA A 241 -4.49 -21.60 -4.45
CA ALA A 241 -3.59 -21.32 -3.34
C ALA A 241 -4.23 -20.36 -2.32
N PRO A 242 -4.04 -20.58 -1.00
CA PRO A 242 -4.62 -19.71 0.04
C PRO A 242 -4.00 -18.30 0.09
N TYR A 243 -2.86 -18.12 -0.57
CA TYR A 243 -2.15 -16.85 -0.69
C TYR A 243 -1.69 -16.62 -2.13
N VAL A 244 -1.71 -15.35 -2.54
CA VAL A 244 -1.08 -14.87 -3.76
C VAL A 244 0.25 -14.24 -3.38
N VAL A 245 1.36 -14.81 -3.86
CA VAL A 245 2.71 -14.29 -3.65
C VAL A 245 3.27 -13.77 -4.97
N ARG A 246 3.57 -12.46 -5.03
CA ARG A 246 3.96 -11.76 -6.26
C ARG A 246 4.93 -10.61 -5.96
N LEU A 247 5.78 -10.28 -6.91
CA LEU A 247 6.60 -9.07 -6.84
C LEU A 247 5.76 -7.83 -7.18
N PRO A 248 6.13 -6.64 -6.66
CA PRO A 248 5.55 -5.38 -7.13
C PRO A 248 5.67 -5.25 -8.66
N GLY A 249 4.56 -4.91 -9.31
CA GLY A 249 4.42 -4.80 -10.77
C GLY A 249 3.93 -6.07 -11.45
N GLU A 250 3.98 -7.24 -10.81
CA GLU A 250 3.46 -8.47 -11.40
C GLU A 250 1.92 -8.49 -11.43
N THR A 251 1.39 -9.20 -12.42
CA THR A 251 -0.05 -9.39 -12.57
C THR A 251 -0.49 -10.81 -12.25
N PHE A 252 -1.77 -10.95 -11.92
CA PHE A 252 -2.45 -12.23 -11.78
C PHE A 252 -3.94 -12.04 -12.08
N THR A 253 -4.64 -13.14 -12.34
CA THR A 253 -6.05 -13.10 -12.72
C THR A 253 -6.93 -13.73 -11.65
N CYS A 254 -8.14 -13.19 -11.51
CA CYS A 254 -9.23 -13.79 -10.76
C CYS A 254 -10.44 -13.96 -11.68
N THR A 255 -11.17 -15.05 -11.52
CA THR A 255 -12.38 -15.34 -12.29
C THR A 255 -13.61 -15.12 -11.42
N ALA A 256 -14.48 -14.21 -11.81
CA ALA A 256 -15.78 -13.97 -11.20
C ALA A 256 -16.85 -14.74 -11.99
N LYS A 257 -17.59 -15.63 -11.33
CA LYS A 257 -18.72 -16.38 -11.91
C LYS A 257 -20.04 -15.83 -11.39
N PHE A 258 -20.95 -15.50 -12.30
CA PHE A 258 -22.28 -14.99 -11.98
C PHE A 258 -23.30 -16.13 -11.90
N ALA A 259 -24.48 -15.84 -11.33
CA ALA A 259 -25.55 -16.81 -11.15
C ALA A 259 -26.15 -17.32 -12.48
N ASP A 260 -26.03 -16.55 -13.56
CA ASP A 260 -26.49 -16.91 -14.90
C ASP A 260 -25.52 -17.84 -15.66
N GLY A 261 -24.41 -18.22 -15.02
CA GLY A 261 -23.38 -19.07 -15.61
C GLY A 261 -22.35 -18.32 -16.46
N THR A 262 -22.53 -17.02 -16.70
CA THR A 262 -21.51 -16.20 -17.34
C THR A 262 -20.35 -15.91 -16.38
N GLY A 263 -19.20 -15.54 -16.93
CA GLY A 263 -18.01 -15.22 -16.14
C GLY A 263 -17.26 -14.02 -16.66
N GLN A 264 -16.62 -13.32 -15.74
CA GLN A 264 -15.65 -12.27 -16.03
C GLN A 264 -14.30 -12.66 -15.46
N GLN A 265 -13.23 -12.24 -16.13
CA GLN A 265 -11.87 -12.34 -15.64
C GLN A 265 -11.37 -10.94 -15.31
N ALA A 266 -10.96 -10.73 -14.06
CA ALA A 266 -10.29 -9.52 -13.61
C ALA A 266 -8.78 -9.76 -13.60
N THR A 267 -8.01 -8.88 -14.24
CA THR A 267 -6.55 -8.85 -14.11
C THR A 267 -6.18 -7.82 -13.06
N LEU A 268 -5.41 -8.26 -12.06
CA LEU A 268 -4.90 -7.43 -10.99
C LEU A 268 -3.40 -7.22 -11.16
N THR A 269 -2.92 -6.06 -10.75
CA THR A 269 -1.50 -5.72 -10.66
C THR A 269 -1.15 -5.42 -9.21
N VAL A 270 -0.07 -6.01 -8.72
CA VAL A 270 0.49 -5.72 -7.40
C VAL A 270 1.22 -4.38 -7.44
N ILE A 271 0.85 -3.46 -6.58
CA ILE A 271 1.44 -2.11 -6.52
C ILE A 271 2.74 -2.14 -5.70
N ASP A 272 2.75 -2.83 -4.57
CA ASP A 272 3.87 -2.85 -3.63
C ASP A 272 3.97 -4.15 -2.82
N ALA A 273 5.04 -4.28 -2.04
CA ALA A 273 5.28 -5.47 -1.22
C ALA A 273 4.37 -5.57 0.02
N LEU A 274 3.51 -4.57 0.26
CA LEU A 274 2.49 -4.61 1.32
C LEU A 274 1.24 -5.36 0.88
N GLY A 275 1.15 -5.75 -0.39
CA GLY A 275 0.00 -6.46 -0.93
C GLY A 275 -1.10 -5.55 -1.44
N ASN A 276 -0.82 -4.26 -1.65
CA ASN A 276 -1.77 -3.38 -2.33
C ASN A 276 -1.89 -3.81 -3.80
N VAL A 277 -3.11 -3.91 -4.29
CA VAL A 277 -3.43 -4.31 -5.67
C VAL A 277 -4.38 -3.32 -6.33
N THR A 278 -4.32 -3.24 -7.65
CA THR A 278 -5.31 -2.54 -8.49
C THR A 278 -5.80 -3.48 -9.58
N ILE A 279 -7.08 -3.36 -9.94
CA ILE A 279 -7.62 -3.97 -11.16
C ILE A 279 -7.09 -3.17 -12.35
N THR A 280 -6.48 -3.84 -13.32
CA THR A 280 -5.94 -3.22 -14.54
C THR A 280 -6.79 -3.50 -15.77
N SER A 281 -7.48 -4.64 -15.81
CA SER A 281 -8.46 -4.93 -16.85
C SER A 281 -9.54 -5.89 -16.35
N VAL A 282 -10.72 -5.82 -16.99
CA VAL A 282 -11.80 -6.80 -16.83
C VAL A 282 -12.21 -7.24 -18.22
N GLY A 283 -12.26 -8.55 -18.45
CA GLY A 283 -12.68 -9.16 -19.70
C GLY A 283 -13.67 -10.29 -19.46
N ASN A 284 -14.23 -10.85 -20.53
CA ASN A 284 -15.06 -12.05 -20.42
C ASN A 284 -14.17 -13.25 -20.10
N ALA A 285 -14.65 -14.12 -19.20
CA ALA A 285 -13.99 -15.39 -18.97
C ALA A 285 -14.19 -16.30 -20.20
N PRO A 286 -13.18 -17.09 -20.61
CA PRO A 286 -13.31 -18.07 -21.69
C PRO A 286 -14.24 -19.23 -21.32
#